data_AF-A0A382VVE1-F1
#
_entry.id   AF-A0A382VVE1-F1
#
_cell.length_a   1.000
_cell.length_b   1.000
_cell.length_c   1.000
_cell.angle_alpha   90.00
_cell.angle_beta   90.00
_cell.angle_gamma   90.00
#
_symmetry.space_group_name_H-M   'P 1'
#
loop_
_entity.id
_entity.type
_entity.pdbx_description
1 polymer ?
#
loop_
_entity_poly.entity_id
_entity_poly.type
_entity_poly.pdbx_seq_one_letter_code
_entity_poly.pdbx_strand_id
1 'polypeptide(L)'
;MSTSNIKSLVKNMIASQLRSQKDLRIGMEVENFVYTQEMNRIPVNPGSNFSTPDLKACLEDKNSEKGIAPTLTIEPGGQIEYASEPHGSLYDLAREWKVYLSNLINVAEEENLVVSDFALEPVVPPDHITIIDHRKYKLMHKRFNETGSHGHEMMFNTASAQINLDYTSLEDA
;
A
#
# COMPACT_ATOMS: atom_id res chain seq x y z
N MET A 1 32.65 -11.20 -1.46
CA MET A 1 32.74 -9.74 -1.71
C MET A 1 33.11 -9.05 -0.41
N SER A 2 33.98 -8.04 -0.45
CA SER A 2 34.30 -7.24 0.75
C SER A 2 33.15 -6.26 1.07
N THR A 3 33.00 -5.87 2.33
CA THR A 3 32.00 -4.88 2.77
C THR A 3 32.16 -3.52 2.07
N SER A 4 33.39 -3.13 1.75
CA SER A 4 33.69 -1.93 0.94
C SER A 4 33.08 -2.01 -0.47
N ASN A 5 33.08 -3.20 -1.08
CA ASN A 5 32.49 -3.42 -2.40
C ASN A 5 30.96 -3.29 -2.36
N ILE A 6 30.31 -3.79 -1.30
CA ILE A 6 28.85 -3.68 -1.12
C ILE A 6 28.42 -2.22 -0.92
N LYS A 7 29.13 -1.44 -0.10
CA LYS A 7 28.81 -0.02 0.12
C LYS A 7 28.85 0.77 -1.19
N SER A 8 29.89 0.58 -1.99
CA SER A 8 30.02 1.22 -3.30
C SER A 8 28.92 0.78 -4.26
N LEU A 9 28.56 -0.51 -4.25
CA LEU A 9 27.47 -1.03 -5.09
C LEU A 9 26.13 -0.37 -4.74
N VAL A 10 25.78 -0.29 -3.46
CA VAL A 10 24.54 0.36 -2.99
C VAL A 10 24.52 1.84 -3.37
N LYS A 11 25.63 2.56 -3.15
CA LYS A 11 25.73 3.97 -3.52
C LYS A 11 25.56 4.17 -5.02
N ASN A 12 26.21 3.35 -5.84
CA ASN A 12 26.10 3.45 -7.30
C ASN A 12 24.69 3.12 -7.78
N MET A 13 24.01 2.17 -7.14
CA MET A 13 22.62 1.86 -7.43
C MET A 13 21.72 3.08 -7.14
N ILE A 14 21.77 3.66 -5.94
CA ILE A 14 20.98 4.87 -5.59
C ILE A 14 21.28 6.03 -6.55
N ALA A 15 22.56 6.25 -6.87
CA ALA A 15 23.00 7.30 -7.79
C ALA A 15 22.58 7.04 -9.26
N SER A 16 22.24 5.81 -9.64
CA SER A 16 21.74 5.49 -10.99
C SER A 16 20.32 5.97 -11.24
N GLN A 17 19.58 6.34 -10.18
CA GLN A 17 18.17 6.75 -10.25
C GLN A 17 17.97 8.27 -10.30
N LEU A 18 19.05 9.05 -10.39
CA LEU A 18 18.98 10.50 -10.49
C LEU A 18 18.14 10.93 -11.70
N ARG A 19 17.26 11.90 -11.47
CA ARG A 19 16.42 12.49 -12.52
C ARG A 19 16.93 13.87 -12.93
N SER A 20 16.57 14.30 -14.13
CA SER A 20 16.73 15.71 -14.50
C SER A 20 15.56 16.53 -13.95
N GLN A 21 15.74 17.85 -13.78
CA GLN A 21 14.70 18.72 -13.20
C GLN A 21 13.34 18.61 -13.91
N LYS A 22 13.33 18.45 -15.24
CA LYS A 22 12.11 18.32 -16.05
C LYS A 22 11.44 16.94 -15.94
N ASP A 23 12.19 15.94 -15.47
CA ASP A 23 11.75 14.55 -15.37
C ASP A 23 11.36 14.18 -13.94
N LEU A 24 11.47 15.10 -12.97
CA LEU A 24 11.00 14.89 -11.61
C LEU A 24 9.51 14.53 -11.60
N ARG A 25 9.16 13.55 -10.79
CA ARG A 25 7.80 13.10 -10.54
C ARG A 25 7.50 13.07 -9.05
N ILE A 26 6.21 13.04 -8.76
CA ILE A 26 5.64 12.88 -7.43
C ILE A 26 4.69 11.68 -7.49
N GLY A 27 4.86 10.74 -6.58
CA GLY A 27 3.95 9.62 -6.36
C GLY A 27 3.31 9.70 -4.97
N MET A 28 2.22 8.98 -4.79
CA MET A 28 1.56 8.83 -3.49
C MET A 28 1.11 7.39 -3.30
N GLU A 29 1.30 6.90 -2.08
CA GLU A 29 0.78 5.61 -1.62
C GLU A 29 -0.18 5.84 -0.46
N VAL A 30 -1.31 5.12 -0.44
CA VAL A 30 -2.31 5.20 0.62
C VAL A 30 -2.85 3.81 0.93
N GLU A 31 -2.84 3.46 2.20
CA GLU A 31 -3.38 2.21 2.71
C GLU A 31 -4.73 2.45 3.40
N ASN A 32 -5.68 1.53 3.21
CA ASN A 32 -6.98 1.59 3.89
C ASN A 32 -7.37 0.24 4.49
N PHE A 33 -8.08 0.32 5.61
CA PHE A 33 -8.80 -0.82 6.18
C PHE A 33 -10.23 -0.86 5.66
N VAL A 34 -10.77 -2.05 5.45
CA VAL A 34 -12.14 -2.25 4.96
C VAL A 34 -12.88 -3.25 5.85
N TYR A 35 -14.13 -2.91 6.14
CA TYR A 35 -14.98 -3.63 7.09
C TYR A 35 -16.33 -3.98 6.47
N THR A 36 -17.01 -4.96 7.06
CA THR A 36 -18.46 -5.15 6.87
C THR A 36 -19.25 -4.08 7.63
N GLN A 37 -20.56 -3.99 7.40
CA GLN A 37 -21.44 -3.07 8.14
C GLN A 37 -21.44 -3.32 9.66
N GLU A 38 -21.15 -4.53 10.09
CA GLU A 38 -21.02 -4.92 11.51
C GLU A 38 -19.63 -4.59 12.09
N MET A 39 -18.80 -3.84 11.36
CA MET A 39 -17.43 -3.44 11.75
C MET A 39 -16.45 -4.60 11.91
N ASN A 40 -16.70 -5.73 11.23
CA ASN A 40 -15.73 -6.81 11.13
C ASN A 40 -14.79 -6.53 9.95
N ARG A 41 -13.49 -6.74 10.12
CA ARG A 41 -12.55 -6.70 9.00
C ARG A 41 -12.93 -7.71 7.93
N ILE A 42 -12.89 -7.29 6.66
CA ILE A 42 -13.04 -8.26 5.57
C ILE A 42 -11.88 -9.27 5.61
N PRO A 43 -12.11 -10.54 5.21
CA PRO A 43 -11.07 -11.55 5.18
C PRO A 43 -9.85 -11.10 4.36
N VAL A 44 -8.66 -11.33 4.90
CA VAL A 44 -7.38 -10.98 4.25
C VAL A 44 -7.08 -11.88 3.05
N ASN A 45 -7.55 -13.12 3.10
CA ASN A 45 -7.31 -14.15 2.09
C ASN A 45 -8.63 -14.57 1.42
N PRO A 46 -8.59 -15.11 0.18
CA PRO A 46 -9.79 -15.57 -0.51
C PRO A 46 -10.49 -16.68 0.27
N GLY A 47 -11.82 -16.75 0.16
CA GLY A 47 -12.63 -17.73 0.87
C GLY A 47 -14.08 -17.75 0.38
N SER A 48 -15.01 -18.06 1.29
CA SER A 48 -16.45 -18.06 0.99
C SER A 48 -17.09 -16.67 1.02
N ASN A 49 -16.45 -15.71 1.69
CA ASN A 49 -16.93 -14.35 1.87
C ASN A 49 -16.08 -13.38 1.06
N PHE A 50 -16.64 -12.22 0.71
CA PHE A 50 -15.93 -11.14 0.01
C PHE A 50 -14.69 -10.70 0.79
N SER A 51 -13.52 -10.77 0.16
CA SER A 51 -12.20 -10.63 0.78
C SER A 51 -11.40 -9.46 0.19
N THR A 52 -10.26 -9.09 0.79
CA THR A 52 -9.39 -8.03 0.24
C THR A 52 -8.90 -8.33 -1.19
N PRO A 53 -8.57 -9.59 -1.56
CA PRO A 53 -8.31 -9.93 -2.96
C PRO A 53 -9.48 -9.69 -3.92
N ASP A 54 -10.72 -9.93 -3.48
CA ASP A 54 -11.92 -9.65 -4.30
C ASP A 54 -12.09 -8.13 -4.49
N LEU A 55 -11.94 -7.36 -3.41
CA LEU A 55 -11.93 -5.89 -3.45
C LEU A 55 -10.88 -5.38 -4.45
N LYS A 56 -9.66 -5.91 -4.37
CA LYS A 56 -8.56 -5.54 -5.26
C LYS A 56 -8.93 -5.79 -6.72
N ALA A 57 -9.50 -6.96 -7.04
CA ALA A 57 -9.90 -7.29 -8.41
C ALA A 57 -10.98 -6.33 -8.94
N CYS A 58 -12.02 -6.06 -8.15
CA CYS A 58 -13.07 -5.10 -8.52
C CYS A 58 -12.51 -3.69 -8.74
N LEU A 59 -11.56 -3.25 -7.91
CA LEU A 59 -10.88 -1.97 -8.06
C LEU A 59 -10.03 -1.91 -9.33
N GLU A 60 -9.28 -2.97 -9.65
CA GLU A 60 -8.48 -3.04 -10.89
C GLU A 60 -9.37 -2.89 -12.13
N ASP A 61 -10.52 -3.57 -12.16
CA ASP A 61 -11.49 -3.46 -13.25
C ASP A 61 -12.05 -2.04 -13.36
N LYS A 62 -12.58 -1.46 -12.26
CA LYS A 62 -13.13 -0.10 -12.29
C LYS A 62 -12.09 0.97 -12.60
N ASN A 63 -10.85 0.81 -12.15
CA ASN A 63 -9.76 1.73 -12.45
C ASN A 63 -9.44 1.72 -13.94
N SER A 64 -9.33 0.53 -14.53
CA SER A 64 -9.12 0.33 -15.96
C SER A 64 -10.24 0.96 -16.80
N GLU A 65 -11.52 0.76 -16.40
CA GLU A 65 -12.68 1.38 -17.06
C GLU A 65 -12.65 2.92 -17.03
N LYS A 66 -12.08 3.50 -15.96
CA LYS A 66 -11.91 4.96 -15.82
C LYS A 66 -10.61 5.47 -16.44
N GLY A 67 -9.79 4.60 -17.02
CA GLY A 67 -8.56 4.96 -17.72
C GLY A 67 -7.41 5.35 -16.79
N ILE A 68 -7.43 4.89 -15.54
CA ILE A 68 -6.29 4.99 -14.61
C ILE A 68 -5.72 3.60 -14.33
N ALA A 69 -4.44 3.52 -14.02
CA ALA A 69 -3.76 2.25 -13.78
C ALA A 69 -2.82 2.32 -12.57
N PRO A 70 -3.30 2.73 -11.38
CA PRO A 70 -2.48 2.66 -10.18
C PRO A 70 -2.13 1.21 -9.87
N THR A 71 -1.00 1.00 -9.20
CA THR A 71 -0.67 -0.31 -8.66
C THR A 71 -1.45 -0.52 -7.37
N LEU A 72 -2.15 -1.66 -7.27
CA LEU A 72 -2.82 -2.06 -6.05
C LEU A 72 -2.11 -3.25 -5.41
N THR A 73 -1.83 -3.16 -4.12
CA THR A 73 -1.21 -4.25 -3.35
C THR A 73 -2.01 -4.55 -2.08
N ILE A 74 -1.66 -5.66 -1.41
CA ILE A 74 -2.30 -6.06 -0.15
C ILE A 74 -1.21 -6.24 0.90
N GLU A 75 -1.32 -5.44 1.95
CA GLU A 75 -0.41 -5.45 3.08
C GLU A 75 -0.70 -6.63 4.04
N PRO A 76 0.20 -6.95 4.99
CA PRO A 76 0.15 -8.21 5.73
C PRO A 76 -1.19 -8.49 6.43
N GLY A 77 -1.85 -7.45 6.95
CA GLY A 77 -3.14 -7.52 7.65
C GLY A 77 -4.35 -7.33 6.74
N GLY A 78 -4.17 -7.33 5.42
CA GLY A 78 -5.24 -7.15 4.46
C GLY A 78 -5.67 -5.70 4.24
N GLN A 79 -4.81 -4.74 4.58
CA GLN A 79 -4.97 -3.37 4.12
C GLN A 79 -4.86 -3.36 2.59
N ILE A 80 -5.77 -2.66 1.92
CA ILE A 80 -5.66 -2.40 0.49
C ILE A 80 -4.75 -1.19 0.32
N GLU A 81 -3.69 -1.32 -0.45
CA GLU A 81 -2.77 -0.23 -0.77
C GLU A 81 -3.01 0.24 -2.20
N TYR A 82 -3.15 1.54 -2.36
CA TYR A 82 -3.05 2.26 -3.62
C TYR A 82 -1.66 2.85 -3.75
N ALA A 83 -1.02 2.64 -4.90
CA ALA A 83 0.20 3.33 -5.31
C ALA A 83 -0.06 4.01 -6.66
N SER A 84 0.06 5.34 -6.68
CA SER A 84 -0.20 6.12 -7.89
C SER A 84 0.83 5.84 -8.99
N GLU A 85 0.46 6.15 -10.23
CA GLU A 85 1.46 6.39 -11.26
C GLU A 85 2.34 7.60 -10.87
N PRO A 86 3.60 7.70 -11.32
CA PRO A 86 4.42 8.89 -11.08
C PRO A 86 3.97 10.08 -11.93
N HIS A 87 3.56 11.18 -11.29
CA HIS A 87 3.02 12.35 -11.97
C HIS A 87 3.98 13.52 -12.01
N GLY A 88 3.96 14.29 -13.11
CA GLY A 88 4.77 15.51 -13.26
C GLY A 88 4.21 16.73 -12.51
N SER A 89 2.98 16.64 -11.99
CA SER A 89 2.35 17.71 -11.22
C SER A 89 1.41 17.16 -10.15
N LEU A 90 1.24 17.93 -9.08
CA LEU A 90 0.24 17.62 -8.04
C LEU A 90 -1.20 17.64 -8.57
N TYR A 91 -1.46 18.40 -9.63
CA TYR A 91 -2.79 18.45 -10.24
C TYR A 91 -3.13 17.13 -10.94
N ASP A 92 -2.18 16.54 -11.66
CA ASP A 92 -2.38 15.24 -12.32
C ASP A 92 -2.53 14.11 -11.29
N LEU A 93 -1.66 14.09 -10.27
CA LEU A 93 -1.76 13.16 -9.14
C LEU A 93 -3.11 13.27 -8.42
N ALA A 94 -3.57 14.49 -8.14
CA ALA A 94 -4.86 14.71 -7.48
C ALA A 94 -6.05 14.28 -8.36
N ARG A 95 -5.92 14.32 -9.71
CA ARG A 95 -6.97 13.79 -10.60
C ARG A 95 -7.04 12.27 -10.51
N GLU A 96 -5.91 11.57 -10.59
CA GLU A 96 -5.87 10.10 -10.46
C GLU A 96 -6.41 9.67 -9.09
N TRP A 97 -5.93 10.29 -8.01
CA TRP A 97 -6.39 10.00 -6.65
C TRP A 97 -7.90 10.13 -6.50
N LYS A 98 -8.51 11.19 -7.04
CA LYS A 98 -9.97 11.38 -6.98
C LYS A 98 -10.74 10.30 -7.72
N VAL A 99 -10.23 9.85 -8.86
CA VAL A 99 -10.84 8.76 -9.63
C VAL A 99 -10.74 7.45 -8.85
N TYR A 100 -9.56 7.11 -8.33
CA TYR A 100 -9.35 5.93 -7.50
C TYR A 100 -10.26 5.94 -6.26
N LEU A 101 -10.26 7.04 -5.49
CA LEU A 101 -11.06 7.15 -4.27
C LEU A 101 -12.55 7.01 -4.58
N SER A 102 -13.03 7.62 -5.67
CA SER A 102 -14.43 7.44 -6.10
C SER A 102 -14.73 5.98 -6.45
N ASN A 103 -13.81 5.28 -7.12
CA ASN A 103 -13.98 3.86 -7.42
C ASN A 103 -14.00 3.00 -6.15
N LEU A 104 -13.12 3.29 -5.18
CA LEU A 104 -13.07 2.60 -3.89
C LEU A 104 -14.37 2.75 -3.11
N ILE A 105 -14.91 3.96 -3.02
CA ILE A 105 -16.19 4.20 -2.38
C ILE A 105 -17.33 3.48 -3.12
N ASN A 106 -17.35 3.53 -4.46
CA ASN A 106 -18.39 2.84 -5.24
C ASN A 106 -18.36 1.31 -5.06
N VAL A 107 -17.18 0.68 -5.11
CA VAL A 107 -17.07 -0.78 -4.85
C VAL A 107 -17.52 -1.09 -3.43
N ALA A 108 -17.11 -0.28 -2.45
CA ALA A 108 -17.51 -0.49 -1.07
C ALA A 108 -19.04 -0.39 -0.89
N GLU A 109 -19.69 0.60 -1.51
CA GLU A 109 -21.14 0.73 -1.48
C GLU A 109 -21.86 -0.47 -2.15
N GLU A 110 -21.39 -0.90 -3.32
CA GLU A 110 -21.94 -2.05 -4.05
C GLU A 110 -21.87 -3.35 -3.22
N GLU A 111 -20.79 -3.54 -2.47
CA GLU A 111 -20.53 -4.73 -1.65
C GLU A 111 -20.97 -4.58 -0.18
N ASN A 112 -21.65 -3.48 0.16
CA ASN A 112 -22.06 -3.14 1.53
C ASN A 112 -20.90 -3.14 2.54
N LEU A 113 -19.79 -2.52 2.19
CA LEU A 113 -18.58 -2.38 3.00
C LEU A 113 -18.41 -0.96 3.55
N VAL A 114 -17.54 -0.82 4.54
CA VAL A 114 -17.13 0.45 5.14
C VAL A 114 -15.62 0.61 4.95
N VAL A 115 -15.19 1.71 4.34
CA VAL A 115 -13.77 2.06 4.17
C VAL A 115 -13.37 2.99 5.31
N SER A 116 -12.22 2.71 5.93
CA SER A 116 -11.66 3.53 7.01
C SER A 116 -10.51 4.40 6.52
N ASP A 117 -10.46 5.61 7.05
CA ASP A 117 -9.40 6.61 6.88
C ASP A 117 -8.47 6.71 8.12
N PHE A 118 -8.59 5.79 9.08
CA PHE A 118 -7.72 5.75 10.25
C PHE A 118 -6.37 5.11 9.94
N ALA A 119 -5.30 5.71 10.47
CA ALA A 119 -3.94 5.18 10.40
C ALA A 119 -3.69 3.98 11.35
N LEU A 120 -4.61 3.72 12.28
CA LEU A 120 -4.55 2.60 13.23
C LEU A 120 -5.90 1.90 13.29
N GLU A 121 -5.90 0.57 13.25
CA GLU A 121 -7.08 -0.29 13.38
C GLU A 121 -7.79 -0.03 14.72
N PRO A 122 -9.02 0.52 14.72
CA PRO A 122 -9.69 0.95 15.94
C PRO A 122 -10.60 -0.12 16.58
N VAL A 123 -10.87 -1.23 15.88
CA VAL A 123 -11.89 -2.22 16.28
C VAL A 123 -11.28 -3.57 16.63
N VAL A 124 -10.41 -4.10 15.77
CA VAL A 124 -9.93 -5.48 15.86
C VAL A 124 -8.56 -5.57 16.54
N PRO A 125 -8.42 -6.37 17.61
CA PRO A 125 -7.11 -6.64 18.21
C PRO A 125 -6.12 -7.28 17.23
N PRO A 126 -4.82 -6.95 17.29
CA PRO A 126 -3.80 -7.45 16.36
C PRO A 126 -3.72 -8.98 16.25
N ASP A 127 -3.90 -9.69 17.36
CA ASP A 127 -3.82 -11.14 17.46
C ASP A 127 -5.01 -11.88 16.81
N HIS A 128 -6.07 -11.15 16.46
CA HIS A 128 -7.24 -11.67 15.76
C HIS A 128 -7.18 -11.42 14.25
N ILE A 129 -6.17 -10.71 13.74
CA ILE A 129 -6.00 -10.43 12.31
C ILE A 129 -5.20 -11.56 11.67
N THR A 130 -5.78 -12.18 10.65
CA THR A 130 -5.07 -13.22 9.88
C THR A 130 -4.04 -12.59 8.95
N ILE A 131 -2.83 -13.15 8.89
CA ILE A 131 -1.84 -12.74 7.91
C ILE A 131 -2.22 -13.19 6.49
N ILE A 132 -1.92 -12.37 5.49
CA ILE A 132 -2.01 -12.76 4.08
C ILE A 132 -1.14 -13.99 3.75
N ASP A 133 -1.63 -14.87 2.89
CA ASP A 133 -0.93 -16.06 2.42
C ASP A 133 0.13 -15.71 1.37
N HIS A 134 1.13 -14.95 1.81
CA HIS A 134 2.24 -14.54 0.98
C HIS A 134 3.57 -14.81 1.69
N ARG A 135 4.48 -15.51 1.01
CA ARG A 135 5.74 -15.99 1.59
C ARG A 135 6.59 -14.87 2.21
N LYS A 136 6.65 -13.70 1.57
CA LYS A 136 7.37 -12.50 2.08
C LYS A 136 6.91 -12.15 3.49
N TYR A 137 5.60 -12.01 3.67
CA TYR A 137 5.02 -11.55 4.93
C TYR A 137 5.07 -12.63 6.01
N LYS A 138 4.89 -13.92 5.67
CA LYS A 138 5.10 -15.03 6.62
C LYS A 138 6.53 -15.09 7.18
N LEU A 139 7.53 -14.86 6.33
CA LEU A 139 8.93 -14.80 6.77
C LEU A 139 9.19 -13.59 7.66
N MET A 140 8.65 -12.43 7.29
CA MET A 140 8.77 -11.20 8.08
C MET A 140 8.11 -11.32 9.46
N HIS A 141 6.89 -11.87 9.52
CA HIS A 141 6.18 -12.14 10.76
C HIS A 141 6.98 -13.04 11.71
N LYS A 142 7.56 -14.13 11.17
CA LYS A 142 8.44 -15.02 11.97
C LYS A 142 9.67 -14.27 12.49
N ARG A 143 10.25 -13.37 11.70
CA ARG A 143 11.42 -12.59 12.13
C ARG A 143 11.08 -11.63 13.26
N PHE A 144 9.91 -10.99 13.24
CA PHE A 144 9.53 -10.05 14.28
C PHE A 144 9.34 -10.69 15.66
N ASN A 145 9.13 -12.01 15.74
CA ASN A 145 9.18 -12.74 17.01
C ASN A 145 10.52 -12.58 17.77
N GLU A 146 11.60 -12.22 17.07
CA GLU A 146 12.95 -12.17 17.63
C GLU A 146 13.53 -10.75 17.73
N THR A 147 12.90 -9.73 17.14
CA THR A 147 13.55 -8.43 16.89
C THR A 147 12.84 -7.21 17.47
N GLY A 148 11.68 -7.36 18.11
CA GLY A 148 10.96 -6.24 18.72
C GLY A 148 9.61 -6.64 19.31
N SER A 149 8.89 -5.67 19.89
CA SER A 149 7.60 -5.89 20.56
C SER A 149 6.38 -5.33 19.83
N HIS A 150 6.58 -4.55 18.76
CA HIS A 150 5.49 -3.85 18.04
C HIS A 150 5.47 -4.18 16.53
N GLY A 151 6.28 -5.15 16.10
CA GLY A 151 6.43 -5.47 14.67
C GLY A 151 5.18 -6.13 14.08
N HIS A 152 4.45 -6.91 14.88
CA HIS A 152 3.21 -7.55 14.46
C HIS A 152 2.07 -6.53 14.35
N GLU A 153 1.96 -5.61 15.30
CA GLU A 153 0.99 -4.53 15.32
C GLU A 153 1.19 -3.59 14.13
N MET A 154 2.44 -3.24 13.81
CA MET A 154 2.74 -2.48 12.59
C MET A 154 2.28 -3.24 11.33
N MET A 155 2.56 -4.54 11.24
CA MET A 155 2.15 -5.33 10.07
C MET A 155 0.62 -5.40 9.88
N PHE A 156 -0.14 -5.48 10.97
CA PHE A 156 -1.56 -5.85 10.92
C PHE A 156 -2.51 -4.69 11.16
N ASN A 157 -2.11 -3.69 11.93
CA ASN A 157 -2.99 -2.68 12.49
C ASN A 157 -2.66 -1.26 12.08
N THR A 158 -1.62 -1.02 11.27
CA THR A 158 -1.34 0.33 10.76
C THR A 158 -1.70 0.48 9.30
N ALA A 159 -2.00 1.72 8.93
CA ALA A 159 -2.18 2.21 7.59
C ALA A 159 -1.51 3.59 7.49
N SER A 160 -1.04 3.95 6.31
CA SER A 160 -0.27 5.16 6.09
C SER A 160 -0.65 5.88 4.80
N ALA A 161 -0.21 7.14 4.71
CA ALA A 161 -0.13 7.87 3.47
C ALA A 161 1.33 8.31 3.27
N GLN A 162 1.92 7.94 2.15
CA GLN A 162 3.32 8.19 1.82
C GLN A 162 3.40 9.02 0.54
N ILE A 163 4.41 9.90 0.48
CA ILE A 163 4.73 10.68 -0.72
C ILE A 163 6.12 10.25 -1.23
N ASN A 164 6.18 9.93 -2.51
CA ASN A 164 7.39 9.52 -3.20
C ASN A 164 7.90 10.68 -4.05
N LEU A 165 9.16 11.05 -3.89
CA LEU A 165 9.79 12.16 -4.61
C LEU A 165 11.06 11.68 -5.31
N ASP A 166 11.22 12.08 -6.57
CA ASP A 166 12.49 11.97 -7.28
C ASP A 166 13.50 13.03 -6.79
N TYR A 167 14.78 12.77 -7.02
CA TYR A 167 15.89 13.66 -6.63
C TYR A 167 16.87 13.88 -7.80
N THR A 168 17.48 15.07 -7.85
CA THR A 168 18.39 15.48 -8.93
C THR A 168 19.86 15.23 -8.65
N SER A 169 20.23 15.07 -7.38
CA SER A 169 21.58 14.74 -6.95
C SER A 169 21.55 13.91 -5.66
N LEU A 170 22.69 13.34 -5.26
CA LEU A 170 22.81 12.67 -3.96
C LEU A 170 22.82 13.63 -2.77
N GLU A 171 23.06 14.93 -3.01
CA GLU A 171 22.98 15.96 -1.97
C GLU A 171 21.52 16.35 -1.70
N ASP A 172 20.67 16.25 -2.74
CA ASP A 172 19.24 16.55 -2.65
C ASP A 172 18.43 15.41 -2.01
N ALA A 173 18.98 14.18 -1.99
CA ALA A 173 18.33 12.96 -1.48
C ALA A 173 18.61 12.74 0.00
#